data_AF-A0A435HW40-F1
#
_entry.id   AF-A0A435HW40-F1
#
_cell.length_a   1.000
_cell.length_b   1.000
_cell.length_c   1.000
_cell.angle_alpha   90.00
_cell.angle_beta   90.00
_cell.angle_gamma   90.00
#
_symmetry.space_group_name_H-M   'P 1'
#
loop_
_entity.id
_entity.type
_entity.pdbx_description
1 polymer ?
#
loop_
_entity_poly.entity_id
_entity_poly.type
_entity_poly.pdbx_seq_one_letter_code
_entity_poly.pdbx_strand_id
1 'polypeptide(L)'
;MSRIERTETRKRGFFGMIFWWMFLAFNALMGLWIFYAIKISSEHYQATADAASQAGTAIGGTLAVGMLLWLWLFGDIILGLLVALSRGKKVTIERTIG
;
A
#
# COMPACT_ATOMS: atom_id res chain seq x y z
N MET A 1 47.99 -12.28 -9.72
CA MET A 1 46.88 -11.96 -10.65
C MET A 1 45.87 -11.16 -9.85
N SER A 2 45.73 -9.86 -10.10
CA SER A 2 44.72 -9.04 -9.44
C SER A 2 43.33 -9.40 -9.98
N ARG A 3 42.36 -9.61 -9.07
CA ARG A 3 40.95 -9.87 -9.43
C ARG A 3 40.16 -8.58 -9.21
N ILE A 4 39.33 -8.19 -10.18
CA ILE A 4 38.41 -7.06 -10.08
C ILE A 4 37.04 -7.60 -9.71
N GLU A 5 36.50 -7.20 -8.56
CA GLU A 5 35.13 -7.50 -8.17
C GLU A 5 34.26 -6.24 -8.34
N ARG A 6 33.17 -6.39 -9.12
CA ARG A 6 32.20 -5.33 -9.38
C ARG A 6 30.93 -5.60 -8.59
N THR A 7 30.64 -4.78 -7.58
CA THR A 7 29.42 -4.91 -6.79
C THR A 7 28.50 -3.72 -7.06
N GLU A 8 27.31 -3.97 -7.62
CA GLU A 8 26.26 -2.96 -7.72
C GLU A 8 25.48 -2.87 -6.41
N THR A 9 25.59 -1.76 -5.70
CA THR A 9 24.79 -1.50 -4.50
C THR A 9 23.80 -0.37 -4.77
N ARG A 10 22.59 -0.49 -4.23
CA ARG A 10 21.56 0.55 -4.34
C ARG A 10 21.10 0.97 -2.95
N LYS A 11 21.62 2.09 -2.46
CA LYS A 11 21.12 2.70 -1.21
C LYS A 11 20.01 3.70 -1.52
N ARG A 12 18.87 3.57 -0.82
CA ARG A 12 17.82 4.58 -0.82
C ARG A 12 18.29 5.81 -0.03
N GLY A 13 18.09 7.00 -0.57
CA GLY A 13 18.32 8.25 0.18
C GLY A 13 17.24 8.49 1.22
N PHE A 14 17.46 9.49 2.10
CA PHE A 14 16.52 9.87 3.17
C PHE A 14 15.08 10.10 2.66
N PHE A 15 14.93 10.88 1.59
CA PHE A 15 13.64 11.17 0.98
C PHE A 15 12.92 9.92 0.44
N GLY A 16 13.69 8.97 -0.12
CA GLY A 16 13.15 7.68 -0.58
C GLY A 16 12.75 6.75 0.56
N MET A 17 13.33 6.92 1.76
CA MET A 17 12.88 6.20 2.96
C MET A 17 11.55 6.76 3.48
N ILE A 18 11.38 8.09 3.52
CA ILE A 18 10.13 8.73 3.96
C ILE A 18 8.94 8.25 3.11
N PHE A 19 9.05 8.34 1.78
CA PHE A 19 7.96 7.90 0.90
C PHE A 19 7.67 6.42 1.02
N TRP A 20 8.70 5.60 1.23
CA TRP A 20 8.51 4.17 1.41
C TRP A 20 7.75 3.86 2.70
N TRP A 21 8.09 4.53 3.81
CA TRP A 21 7.34 4.40 5.05
C TRP A 21 5.90 4.91 4.93
N MET A 22 5.68 6.04 4.23
CA MET A 22 4.34 6.57 3.98
C MET A 22 3.49 5.61 3.13
N PHE A 23 4.08 5.02 2.09
CA PHE A 23 3.43 4.02 1.25
C PHE A 23 3.05 2.77 2.05
N LEU A 24 3.94 2.29 2.92
CA LEU A 24 3.67 1.14 3.78
C LEU A 24 2.57 1.44 4.80
N ALA A 25 2.64 2.60 5.47
CA ALA A 25 1.66 3.03 6.45
C ALA A 25 0.27 3.22 5.82
N PHE A 26 0.21 3.83 4.64
CA PHE A 26 -1.04 3.99 3.88
C PHE A 26 -1.65 2.62 3.54
N ASN A 27 -0.86 1.69 2.98
CA ASN A 27 -1.36 0.37 2.63
C ASN A 27 -1.87 -0.42 3.85
N ALA A 28 -1.15 -0.35 4.97
CA ALA A 28 -1.58 -0.98 6.22
C ALA A 28 -2.89 -0.36 6.75
N LEU A 29 -2.99 0.97 6.73
CA LEU A 29 -4.19 1.71 7.14
C LEU A 29 -5.38 1.32 6.27
N MET A 30 -5.22 1.29 4.94
CA MET A 30 -6.31 0.94 4.03
C MET A 30 -6.78 -0.51 4.22
N GLY A 31 -5.86 -1.45 4.43
CA GLY A 31 -6.19 -2.83 4.75
C GLY A 31 -7.01 -2.97 6.04
N LEU A 32 -6.59 -2.26 7.10
CA LEU A 32 -7.36 -2.20 8.34
C LEU A 32 -8.72 -1.54 8.13
N TRP A 33 -8.79 -0.47 7.36
CA TRP A 33 -10.02 0.27 7.13
C TRP A 33 -11.07 -0.57 6.39
N ILE A 34 -10.67 -1.32 5.36
CA ILE A 34 -11.59 -2.26 4.68
C ILE A 34 -12.07 -3.35 5.64
N PHE A 35 -11.17 -3.91 6.44
CA PHE A 35 -11.56 -4.92 7.44
C PHE A 35 -12.62 -4.39 8.40
N TYR A 36 -12.44 -3.17 8.92
CA TYR A 36 -13.43 -2.53 9.79
C TYR A 36 -14.73 -2.19 9.05
N ALA A 37 -14.66 -1.71 7.80
CA ALA A 37 -15.85 -1.38 7.01
C ALA A 37 -16.73 -2.62 6.77
N ILE A 38 -16.11 -3.76 6.41
CA ILE A 38 -16.81 -5.04 6.24
C ILE A 38 -17.41 -5.50 7.56
N LYS A 39 -16.64 -5.44 8.66
CA LYS A 39 -17.10 -5.84 9.99
C LYS A 39 -18.34 -5.04 10.42
N ILE A 40 -18.29 -3.72 10.33
CA ILE A 40 -19.40 -2.82 10.69
C ILE A 40 -20.62 -3.10 9.81
N SER A 41 -20.42 -3.26 8.49
CA SER A 41 -21.51 -3.59 7.57
C SER A 41 -22.17 -4.93 7.91
N SER A 42 -21.39 -5.93 8.31
CA SER A 42 -21.90 -7.24 8.74
C SER A 42 -22.68 -7.14 10.05
N GLU A 43 -22.19 -6.39 11.04
CA GLU A 43 -22.88 -6.16 12.30
C GLU A 43 -24.24 -5.48 12.09
N HIS A 44 -24.30 -4.47 11.21
CA HIS A 44 -25.57 -3.80 10.85
C HIS A 44 -26.53 -4.74 10.12
N TYR A 45 -26.02 -5.57 9.21
CA TYR A 45 -26.86 -6.53 8.50
C TYR A 45 -27.54 -7.51 9.48
N GLN A 46 -26.79 -8.02 10.46
CA GLN A 46 -27.31 -8.96 11.46
C GLN A 46 -28.21 -8.31 12.52
N ALA A 47 -28.03 -7.02 12.80
CA ALA A 47 -28.87 -6.28 13.75
C ALA A 47 -30.27 -5.96 13.22
N THR A 48 -30.54 -6.23 11.93
CA THR A 48 -31.76 -5.79 11.25
C THR A 48 -32.66 -6.98 10.94
N ALA A 49 -33.94 -6.90 11.29
CA ALA A 49 -34.92 -7.97 11.04
C ALA A 49 -35.77 -7.77 9.77
N ASP A 50 -35.86 -6.52 9.29
CA ASP A 50 -36.64 -6.18 8.09
C ASP A 50 -35.85 -6.45 6.80
N ALA A 51 -36.50 -7.09 5.82
CA ALA A 51 -35.88 -7.51 4.57
C ALA A 51 -35.43 -6.31 3.70
N ALA A 52 -36.20 -5.21 3.69
CA ALA A 52 -35.82 -4.04 2.91
C ALA A 52 -34.58 -3.35 3.50
N SER A 53 -34.49 -3.28 4.84
CA SER A 53 -33.34 -2.70 5.52
C SER A 53 -32.08 -3.59 5.45
N GLN A 54 -32.22 -4.92 5.47
CA GLN A 54 -31.12 -5.85 5.18
C GLN A 54 -30.58 -5.68 3.75
N ALA A 55 -31.47 -5.60 2.75
CA ALA A 55 -31.08 -5.37 1.35
C ALA A 55 -30.37 -4.03 1.18
N GLY A 56 -30.90 -2.96 1.80
CA GLY A 56 -30.28 -1.64 1.83
C GLY A 56 -28.89 -1.66 2.45
N THR A 57 -28.72 -2.37 3.57
CA THR A 57 -27.43 -2.51 4.26
C THR A 57 -26.41 -3.26 3.41
N ALA A 58 -26.82 -4.34 2.74
CA ALA A 58 -25.94 -5.10 1.85
C ALA A 58 -25.46 -4.24 0.67
N ILE A 59 -26.39 -3.54 -0.01
CA ILE A 59 -26.04 -2.67 -1.15
C ILE A 59 -25.16 -1.51 -0.69
N GLY A 60 -25.55 -0.82 0.38
CA GLY A 60 -24.80 0.30 0.95
C GLY A 60 -23.39 -0.12 1.40
N GLY A 61 -23.26 -1.26 2.07
CA GLY A 61 -21.97 -1.82 2.48
C GLY A 61 -21.08 -2.14 1.28
N THR A 62 -21.64 -2.74 0.23
CA THR A 62 -20.90 -3.04 -1.00
C THR A 62 -20.42 -1.78 -1.70
N LEU A 63 -21.26 -0.74 -1.77
CA LEU A 63 -20.89 0.56 -2.34
C LEU A 63 -19.79 1.24 -1.52
N ALA A 64 -19.93 1.26 -0.19
CA ALA A 64 -18.93 1.86 0.70
C ALA A 64 -17.56 1.17 0.57
N VAL A 65 -17.53 -0.16 0.59
CA VAL A 65 -16.30 -0.94 0.39
C VAL A 65 -15.76 -0.73 -1.02
N GLY A 66 -16.61 -0.69 -2.04
CA GLY A 66 -16.22 -0.44 -3.43
C GLY A 66 -15.57 0.94 -3.62
N MET A 67 -16.12 1.99 -3.03
CA MET A 67 -15.52 3.33 -3.05
C MET A 67 -14.19 3.38 -2.30
N LEU A 68 -14.10 2.70 -1.15
CA LEU A 68 -12.85 2.54 -0.39
C LEU A 68 -11.77 1.83 -1.22
N LEU A 69 -12.13 0.80 -1.98
CA LEU A 69 -11.20 0.10 -2.88
C LEU A 69 -10.68 1.02 -3.99
N TRP A 70 -11.53 1.86 -4.57
CA TRP A 70 -11.09 2.86 -5.56
C TRP A 70 -10.14 3.88 -4.93
N LEU A 71 -10.46 4.39 -3.74
CA LEU A 71 -9.58 5.28 -3.00
C LEU A 71 -8.22 4.63 -2.72
N TRP A 72 -8.23 3.36 -2.31
CA TRP A 72 -7.01 2.59 -2.08
C TRP A 72 -6.20 2.48 -3.37
N LEU A 73 -6.82 2.05 -4.47
CA LEU A 73 -6.16 1.88 -5.76
C LEU A 73 -5.45 3.16 -6.22
N PHE A 74 -6.15 4.29 -6.21
CA PHE A 74 -5.55 5.57 -6.63
C PHE A 74 -4.44 6.01 -5.67
N GLY A 75 -4.65 5.85 -4.36
CA GLY A 75 -3.63 6.17 -3.36
C GLY A 75 -2.37 5.31 -3.51
N ASP A 76 -2.52 4.01 -3.77
CA ASP A 76 -1.42 3.08 -3.99
C ASP A 76 -0.64 3.43 -5.26
N ILE A 77 -1.33 3.74 -6.36
CA ILE A 77 -0.69 4.17 -7.61
C ILE A 77 0.11 5.45 -7.39
N ILE A 78 -0.49 6.48 -6.78
CA ILE A 78 0.17 7.78 -6.58
C ILE A 78 1.37 7.64 -5.66
N LEU A 79 1.21 7.03 -4.48
CA LEU A 79 2.31 6.83 -3.54
C LEU A 79 3.36 5.87 -4.09
N GLY A 80 2.96 4.82 -4.79
CA GLY A 80 3.84 3.84 -5.43
C GLY A 80 4.74 4.49 -6.49
N LEU A 81 4.20 5.42 -7.28
CA LEU A 81 4.96 6.24 -8.22
C LEU A 81 5.96 7.15 -7.47
N LEU A 82 5.55 7.85 -6.41
CA LEU A 82 6.47 8.67 -5.60
C LEU A 82 7.60 7.83 -4.98
N VAL A 83 7.28 6.62 -4.52
CA VAL A 83 8.25 5.65 -4.02
C VAL A 83 9.20 5.18 -5.12
N ALA A 84 8.72 5.00 -6.35
CA ALA A 84 9.53 4.60 -7.50
C ALA A 84 10.49 5.71 -7.95
N LEU A 85 9.99 6.95 -8.03
CA LEU A 85 10.77 8.12 -8.43
C LEU A 85 11.83 8.50 -7.40
N SER A 86 11.58 8.25 -6.11
CA SER A 86 12.53 8.52 -5.04
C SER A 86 13.56 7.40 -4.80
N ARG A 87 13.58 6.34 -5.62
CA ARG A 87 14.58 5.25 -5.49
C ARG A 87 15.95 5.75 -5.91
N GLY A 88 16.90 5.74 -4.96
CA GLY A 88 18.29 6.20 -5.16
C GLY A 88 19.01 5.56 -6.36
N LYS A 89 20.04 6.26 -6.86
CA LYS A 89 20.85 5.85 -8.02
C LYS A 89 21.61 4.55 -7.72
N LYS A 90 21.86 3.75 -8.77
CA LYS A 90 22.75 2.59 -8.69
C LYS A 90 24.19 3.08 -8.50
N VAL A 91 24.91 2.51 -7.53
CA VAL A 91 26.32 2.80 -7.31
C VAL A 91 27.11 1.54 -7.58
N THR A 92 27.97 1.59 -8.60
CA THR A 92 28.90 0.51 -8.91
C THR A 92 30.17 0.72 -8.10
N ILE A 93 30.50 -0.24 -7.24
CA ILE A 93 31.75 -0.24 -6.48
C ILE A 93 32.68 -1.25 -7.14
N GLU A 94 33.81 -0.77 -7.64
CA GLU A 94 34.89 -1.60 -8.20
C GLU A 94 35.97 -1.75 -7.12
N ARG A 95 36.26 -2.99 -6.71
CA ARG A 95 37.28 -3.29 -5.69
C ARG A 95 38.35 -4.18 -6.30
N THR A 96 39.61 -3.71 -6.28
CA THR A 96 40.77 -4.49 -6.71
C THR A 96 41.31 -5.26 -5.50
N ILE A 97 41.34 -6.59 -5.60
CA ILE A 97 41.91 -7.46 -4.58
C ILE A 97 43.28 -7.92 -5.10
N GLY A 98 44.33 -7.55 -4.36
CA GLY A 98 45.73 -7.87 -4.65
C GLY A 98 46.15 -9.20 -4.02
#